data_AF-A0A3B8I6U8-F1
#
_entry.id   AF-A0A3B8I6U8-F1
#
_cell.length_a   1.000
_cell.length_b   1.000
_cell.length_c   1.000
_cell.angle_alpha   90.00
_cell.angle_beta   90.00
_cell.angle_gamma   90.00
#
_symmetry.space_group_name_H-M   'P 1'
#
loop_
_entity.id
_entity.type
_entity.pdbx_description
1 polymer ?
#
loop_
_entity_poly.entity_id
_entity_poly.type
_entity_poly.pdbx_seq_one_letter_code
_entity_poly.pdbx_strand_id
1 'polypeptide(L)'
;MGVYYTVHSPYTLFADACMADARLARDFNAAAKDFVATGKGAEAVISQLERWATLHERLSPTLAGNPVLLEVKEQSKALSDAARMALIAMDVISGQKALPADYVDQAEHVLNHAAEQEGGRTQLANLPGLRTLVEAAVGENLD
;
A
#
# COMPACT_ATOMS: atom_id res chain seq x y z
N MET A 1 33.36 20.47 -21.98
CA MET A 1 32.13 20.90 -21.29
C MET A 1 31.79 19.82 -20.28
N GLY A 2 32.16 20.02 -19.02
CA GLY A 2 31.89 19.08 -17.95
C GLY A 2 30.51 19.36 -17.36
N VAL A 3 29.58 18.43 -17.52
CA VAL A 3 28.32 18.44 -16.78
C VAL A 3 28.63 18.11 -15.33
N TYR A 4 28.63 19.13 -14.48
CA TYR A 4 28.67 18.97 -13.04
C TYR A 4 27.32 18.35 -12.61
N TYR A 5 27.29 17.03 -12.45
CA TYR A 5 26.26 16.36 -11.66
C TYR A 5 26.54 16.67 -10.19
N THR A 6 25.91 17.71 -9.65
CA THR A 6 25.83 17.93 -8.21
C THR A 6 24.96 16.84 -7.60
N VAL A 7 25.59 15.76 -7.14
CA VAL A 7 24.95 14.61 -6.48
C VAL A 7 24.62 14.96 -5.03
N HIS A 8 23.60 15.79 -4.81
CA HIS A 8 22.99 15.99 -3.48
C HIS A 8 21.47 16.13 -3.58
N SER A 9 20.85 15.33 -4.44
CA SER A 9 19.41 15.24 -4.51
C SER A 9 18.91 14.12 -3.57
N PRO A 10 18.12 14.44 -2.51
CA PRO A 10 17.44 13.43 -1.68
C PRO A 10 16.49 12.53 -2.50
N TYR A 11 16.24 12.89 -3.75
CA TYR A 11 15.57 12.08 -4.78
C TYR A 11 16.26 10.76 -5.10
N THR A 12 17.54 10.58 -4.80
CA THR A 12 18.22 9.28 -5.05
C THR A 12 17.72 8.21 -4.09
N LEU A 13 17.48 8.56 -2.83
CA LEU A 13 16.91 7.65 -1.83
C LEU A 13 15.45 7.32 -2.16
N PHE A 14 14.69 8.31 -2.65
CA PHE A 14 13.30 8.09 -3.04
C PHE A 14 13.20 7.24 -4.31
N ALA A 15 14.01 7.52 -5.34
CA ALA A 15 14.01 6.73 -6.58
C ALA A 15 14.48 5.29 -6.35
N ASP A 16 15.48 5.07 -5.49
CA ASP A 16 15.95 3.74 -5.10
C ASP A 16 14.90 3.01 -4.25
N ALA A 17 14.25 3.71 -3.30
CA ALA A 17 13.12 3.18 -2.55
C ALA A 17 11.94 2.83 -3.48
N CYS A 18 11.62 3.65 -4.47
CA CYS A 18 10.54 3.37 -5.44
C CYS A 18 10.87 2.18 -6.35
N MET A 19 12.12 1.99 -6.76
CA MET A 19 12.52 0.80 -7.53
C MET A 19 12.47 -0.48 -6.68
N ALA A 20 12.91 -0.41 -5.43
CA ALA A 20 12.76 -1.51 -4.47
C ALA A 20 11.27 -1.80 -4.21
N ASP A 21 10.45 -0.76 -4.07
CA ASP A 21 9.00 -0.83 -3.89
C ASP A 21 8.31 -1.46 -5.10
N ALA A 22 8.72 -1.15 -6.33
CA ALA A 22 8.14 -1.74 -7.54
C ALA A 22 8.37 -3.27 -7.67
N ARG A 23 9.49 -3.79 -7.15
CA ARG A 23 9.70 -5.25 -7.08
C ARG A 23 8.86 -5.86 -5.96
N LEU A 24 8.91 -5.28 -4.76
CA LEU A 24 8.10 -5.72 -3.62
C LEU A 24 6.61 -5.71 -3.93
N ALA A 25 6.14 -4.71 -4.67
CA ALA A 25 4.75 -4.58 -5.10
C ALA A 25 4.34 -5.68 -6.07
N ARG A 26 5.20 -6.06 -7.03
CA ARG A 26 4.92 -7.19 -7.93
C ARG A 26 4.83 -8.51 -7.18
N ASP A 27 5.78 -8.75 -6.27
CA ASP A 27 5.80 -9.96 -5.44
C ASP A 27 4.57 -10.00 -4.53
N PHE A 28 4.18 -8.86 -3.94
CA PHE A 28 2.96 -8.72 -3.15
C PHE A 28 1.69 -8.97 -3.99
N ASN A 29 1.58 -8.38 -5.18
CA ASN A 29 0.41 -8.58 -6.06
C ASN A 29 0.24 -10.05 -6.45
N ALA A 30 1.34 -10.77 -6.67
CA ALA A 30 1.30 -12.21 -6.92
C ALA A 30 0.87 -13.00 -5.67
N ALA A 31 1.44 -12.66 -4.50
CA ALA A 31 1.10 -13.31 -3.24
C ALA A 31 -0.36 -13.09 -2.82
N ALA A 32 -0.90 -11.88 -3.02
CA ALA A 32 -2.30 -11.56 -2.75
C ALA A 32 -3.25 -12.39 -3.63
N LYS A 33 -2.92 -12.54 -4.92
CA LYS A 33 -3.69 -13.40 -5.83
C LYS A 33 -3.62 -14.87 -5.45
N ASP A 34 -2.43 -15.36 -5.10
CA ASP A 34 -2.24 -16.75 -4.68
C ASP A 34 -2.98 -17.05 -3.37
N PHE A 35 -2.99 -16.10 -2.44
CA PHE A 35 -3.77 -16.18 -1.21
C PHE A 35 -5.26 -16.26 -1.48
N VAL A 36 -5.82 -15.36 -2.29
CA VAL A 36 -7.26 -15.40 -2.63
C VAL A 36 -7.63 -16.71 -3.34
N ALA A 37 -6.75 -17.23 -4.21
CA ALA A 37 -7.03 -18.44 -4.97
C ALA A 37 -6.88 -19.74 -4.17
N THR A 38 -5.98 -19.79 -3.18
CA THR A 38 -5.57 -21.05 -2.53
C THR A 38 -5.61 -21.03 -1.00
N GLY A 39 -5.79 -19.86 -0.39
CA GLY A 39 -5.64 -19.61 1.04
C GLY A 39 -4.20 -19.69 1.55
N LYS A 40 -3.20 -19.97 0.69
CA LYS A 40 -1.80 -20.11 1.09
C LYS A 40 -1.07 -18.76 1.11
N GLY A 41 0.04 -18.69 1.85
CA GLY A 41 0.89 -17.48 1.87
C GLY A 41 0.32 -16.31 2.66
N ALA A 42 -0.77 -16.50 3.41
CA ALA A 42 -1.42 -15.48 4.23
C ALA A 42 -0.44 -14.74 5.15
N GLU A 43 0.45 -15.47 5.82
CA GLU A 43 1.43 -14.90 6.77
C GLU A 43 2.37 -13.90 6.10
N ALA A 44 2.82 -14.17 4.88
CA ALA A 44 3.71 -13.28 4.14
C ALA A 44 2.97 -12.01 3.69
N VAL A 45 1.71 -12.15 3.26
CA VAL A 45 0.83 -11.04 2.87
C VAL A 45 0.54 -10.16 4.09
N ILE A 46 0.13 -10.76 5.21
CA ILE A 46 -0.15 -10.06 6.49
C ILE A 46 1.09 -9.32 6.97
N SER A 47 2.24 -9.99 7.04
CA SER A 47 3.50 -9.37 7.47
C SER A 47 3.89 -8.16 6.61
N GLN A 48 3.61 -8.21 5.30
CA GLN A 48 3.85 -7.08 4.42
C GLN A 48 2.85 -5.94 4.68
N LEU A 49 1.57 -6.25 4.84
CA LEU A 49 0.52 -5.28 5.11
C LEU A 49 0.74 -4.57 6.46
N GLU A 50 1.13 -5.29 7.52
CA GLU A 50 1.44 -4.71 8.83
C GLU A 50 2.61 -3.72 8.76
N ARG A 51 3.64 -4.04 7.95
CA ARG A 51 4.76 -3.13 7.68
C ARG A 51 4.30 -1.85 6.99
N TRP A 52 3.37 -1.96 6.04
CA TRP A 52 2.81 -0.79 5.36
C TRP A 52 1.83 -0.01 6.24
N ALA A 53 1.01 -0.66 7.05
CA ALA A 53 0.04 -0.03 7.95
C ALA A 53 0.69 0.85 9.04
N THR A 54 1.95 0.56 9.38
CA THR A 54 2.77 1.30 10.35
C THR A 54 3.81 2.21 9.69
N LEU A 55 3.90 2.20 8.35
CA LEU A 55 4.92 2.95 7.60
C LEU A 55 4.80 4.45 7.85
N HIS A 56 3.59 5.00 7.76
CA HIS A 56 3.36 6.43 7.96
C HIS A 56 3.76 6.89 9.37
N GLU A 57 3.45 6.11 10.41
CA GLU A 57 3.80 6.44 11.80
C GLU A 57 5.32 6.45 12.00
N ARG A 58 6.02 5.51 11.38
CA ARG A 58 7.48 5.42 11.42
C ARG A 58 8.17 6.55 10.65
N LEU A 59 7.58 6.98 9.54
CA LEU A 59 8.11 8.05 8.71
C LEU A 59 7.76 9.44 9.25
N SER A 60 6.60 9.61 9.90
CA SER A 60 6.12 10.88 10.44
C SER A 60 7.17 11.71 11.21
N PRO A 61 7.96 11.15 12.15
CA PRO A 61 9.00 11.91 12.85
C PRO A 61 10.18 12.32 11.96
N THR A 62 10.45 11.56 10.89
CA THR A 62 11.54 11.85 9.93
C THR A 62 11.11 12.88 8.89
N LEU A 63 9.81 12.93 8.58
CA LEU A 63 9.20 13.87 7.63
C LEU A 63 8.87 15.23 8.28
N ALA A 64 8.94 15.33 9.61
CA ALA A 64 8.68 16.56 10.35
C ALA A 64 9.80 17.59 10.10
N GLY A 65 9.54 18.56 9.22
CA GLY A 65 10.40 19.74 9.05
C GLY A 65 10.84 20.04 7.62
N ASN A 66 10.44 19.24 6.62
CA ASN A 66 10.80 19.52 5.22
C ASN A 66 9.56 19.56 4.30
N PRO A 67 9.19 20.74 3.76
CA PRO A 67 8.04 20.89 2.85
C PRO A 67 8.21 20.12 1.53
N VAL A 68 9.43 19.77 1.13
CA VAL A 68 9.71 18.91 -0.04
C VAL A 68 9.28 17.46 0.18
N LEU A 69 9.07 17.05 1.44
CA LEU A 69 8.67 15.69 1.81
C LEU A 69 7.16 15.57 2.08
N LEU A 70 6.37 16.61 1.78
CA LEU A 70 4.93 16.60 1.98
C LEU A 70 4.24 15.56 1.09
N GLU A 71 4.62 15.48 -0.19
CA GLU A 71 4.09 14.47 -1.12
C GLU A 71 4.39 13.03 -0.64
N VAL A 72 5.60 12.80 -0.10
CA VAL A 72 5.98 11.50 0.48
C VAL A 72 5.16 11.18 1.73
N LYS A 73 4.85 12.21 2.53
CA LYS A 73 4.01 12.07 3.71
C LYS A 73 2.59 11.67 3.33
N GLU A 74 2.00 12.30 2.32
CA GLU A 74 0.66 11.98 1.83
C GLU A 74 0.61 10.58 1.19
N GLN A 75 1.60 10.23 0.36
CA GLN A 75 1.71 8.88 -0.23
C GLN A 75 1.88 7.79 0.84
N SER A 76 2.73 8.01 1.85
CA SER A 76 2.92 7.05 2.94
C SER A 76 1.65 6.84 3.76
N LYS A 77 0.86 7.91 3.95
CA LYS A 77 -0.43 7.86 4.65
C LYS A 77 -1.44 7.05 3.84
N ALA A 78 -1.61 7.38 2.57
CA ALA A 78 -2.54 6.68 1.68
C ALA A 78 -2.22 5.18 1.60
N LEU A 79 -0.94 4.81 1.50
CA LEU A 79 -0.52 3.40 1.54
C LEU A 79 -0.82 2.73 2.89
N SER A 80 -0.59 3.43 4.01
CA SER A 80 -0.87 2.89 5.34
C SER A 80 -2.35 2.65 5.56
N ASP A 81 -3.20 3.57 5.12
CA ASP A 81 -4.65 3.45 5.22
C ASP A 81 -5.17 2.31 4.33
N ALA A 82 -4.67 2.20 3.09
CA ALA A 82 -5.04 1.12 2.18
C ALA A 82 -4.60 -0.27 2.70
N ALA A 83 -3.40 -0.36 3.31
CA ALA A 83 -2.93 -1.58 3.94
C ALA A 83 -3.79 -2.02 5.13
N ARG A 84 -4.31 -1.07 5.93
CA ARG A 84 -5.25 -1.36 7.02
C ARG A 84 -6.57 -1.92 6.49
N MET A 85 -7.09 -1.38 5.40
CA MET A 85 -8.29 -1.94 4.76
C MET A 85 -8.03 -3.36 4.26
N ALA A 86 -6.88 -3.63 3.65
CA ALA A 86 -6.52 -4.97 3.19
C ALA A 86 -6.33 -5.98 4.35
N LEU A 87 -5.84 -5.56 5.53
CA LEU A 87 -5.78 -6.43 6.72
C LEU A 87 -7.18 -6.85 7.18
N ILE A 88 -8.15 -5.94 7.16
CA ILE A 88 -9.54 -6.29 7.48
C ILE A 88 -10.10 -7.27 6.43
N ALA A 89 -9.79 -7.09 5.15
CA ALA A 89 -10.17 -8.04 4.10
C ALA A 89 -9.58 -9.44 4.36
N MET A 90 -8.31 -9.52 4.75
CA MET A 90 -7.65 -10.79 5.09
C MET A 90 -8.35 -11.51 6.25
N ASP A 91 -8.75 -10.77 7.30
CA ASP A 91 -9.50 -11.34 8.43
C ASP A 91 -10.86 -11.91 7.98
N VAL A 92 -11.53 -11.25 7.03
CA VAL A 92 -12.83 -11.68 6.48
C VAL A 92 -12.68 -12.92 5.61
N ILE A 93 -11.75 -12.92 4.64
CA ILE A 93 -11.47 -14.06 3.76
C ILE A 93 -11.02 -15.28 4.56
N SER A 94 -10.33 -15.08 5.68
CA SER A 94 -9.90 -16.18 6.55
C SER A 94 -11.02 -16.67 7.48
N GLY A 95 -12.23 -16.11 7.41
CA GLY A 95 -13.37 -16.44 8.26
C GLY A 95 -13.20 -16.02 9.73
N GLN A 96 -12.24 -15.14 10.04
CA GLN A 96 -11.97 -14.70 11.41
C GLN A 96 -12.91 -13.59 11.87
N LYS A 97 -13.39 -12.75 10.94
CA LYS A 97 -14.30 -11.63 11.22
C LYS A 97 -15.38 -11.51 10.14
N ALA A 98 -16.52 -10.96 10.52
CA ALA A 98 -17.53 -10.52 9.56
C ALA A 98 -17.12 -9.18 8.92
N LEU A 99 -17.55 -8.94 7.68
CA LEU A 99 -17.31 -7.68 6.99
C LEU A 99 -18.02 -6.53 7.73
N PRO A 100 -17.31 -5.44 8.10
CA PRO A 100 -17.96 -4.28 8.70
C PRO A 100 -18.96 -3.62 7.75
N ALA A 101 -20.07 -3.10 8.28
CA ALA A 101 -21.15 -2.52 7.46
C ALA A 101 -20.72 -1.34 6.58
N ASP A 102 -19.77 -0.52 7.05
CA ASP A 102 -19.25 0.66 6.35
C ASP A 102 -17.96 0.35 5.57
N TYR A 103 -17.53 -0.92 5.56
CA TYR A 103 -16.21 -1.30 5.03
C TYR A 103 -16.07 -1.03 3.54
N VAL A 104 -17.11 -1.31 2.75
CA VAL A 104 -17.06 -1.15 1.28
C VAL A 104 -16.84 0.32 0.94
N ASP A 105 -17.67 1.21 1.47
CA ASP A 105 -17.53 2.66 1.28
C ASP A 105 -16.18 3.19 1.77
N GLN A 106 -15.69 2.73 2.93
CA GLN A 106 -14.37 3.12 3.45
C GLN A 106 -13.24 2.63 2.55
N ALA A 107 -13.27 1.36 2.12
CA ALA A 107 -12.24 0.77 1.28
C ALA A 107 -12.21 1.43 -0.09
N GLU A 108 -13.36 1.70 -0.70
CA GLU A 108 -13.44 2.44 -1.96
C GLU A 108 -12.89 3.86 -1.83
N HIS A 109 -13.29 4.59 -0.78
CA HIS A 109 -12.79 5.94 -0.54
C HIS A 109 -11.27 5.96 -0.35
N VAL A 110 -10.72 5.03 0.44
CA VAL A 110 -9.28 4.92 0.69
C VAL A 110 -8.51 4.53 -0.56
N LEU A 111 -8.99 3.54 -1.33
CA LEU A 111 -8.32 3.07 -2.55
C LEU A 111 -8.38 4.10 -3.67
N ASN A 112 -9.48 4.84 -3.80
CA ASN A 112 -9.60 5.91 -4.77
C ASN A 112 -8.72 7.10 -4.38
N HIS A 113 -8.69 7.47 -3.10
CA HIS A 113 -7.77 8.50 -2.61
C HIS A 113 -6.31 8.11 -2.86
N ALA A 114 -5.92 6.86 -2.59
CA ALA A 114 -4.58 6.36 -2.87
C ALA A 114 -4.22 6.40 -4.36
N ALA A 115 -5.20 6.19 -5.25
CA ALA A 115 -5.03 6.34 -6.69
C ALA A 115 -4.91 7.81 -7.14
N GLU A 116 -5.58 8.75 -6.47
CA GLU A 116 -5.46 10.18 -6.77
C GLU A 116 -4.11 10.77 -6.37
N GLN A 117 -3.47 10.22 -5.34
CA GLN A 117 -2.11 10.60 -4.93
C GLN A 117 -1.02 10.19 -5.98
N GLU A 118 -1.41 9.51 -7.06
CA GLU A 118 -0.53 9.06 -8.15
C GLU A 118 -0.12 10.18 -9.13
N GLY A 119 -0.71 11.38 -9.04
CA GLY A 119 -0.48 12.50 -9.96
C GLY A 119 0.93 13.12 -9.96
N GLY A 120 1.83 12.68 -9.07
CA GLY A 120 3.13 13.31 -8.80
C GLY A 120 4.38 12.70 -9.48
N ARG A 121 4.27 11.56 -10.20
CA ARG A 121 5.34 10.80 -10.95
C ARG A 121 5.63 9.37 -10.47
N THR A 122 4.90 8.82 -9.51
CA THR A 122 5.07 7.42 -9.08
C THR A 122 3.72 6.79 -8.74
N GLN A 123 3.37 5.73 -9.48
CA GLN A 123 2.18 4.92 -9.21
C GLN A 123 2.44 4.01 -8.00
N LEU A 124 1.44 3.83 -7.14
CA LEU A 124 1.50 2.83 -6.07
C LEU A 124 1.35 1.45 -6.71
N ALA A 125 2.47 0.82 -7.05
CA ALA A 125 2.51 -0.44 -7.80
C ALA A 125 1.81 -1.62 -7.08
N ASN A 126 1.50 -1.47 -5.79
CA ASN A 126 0.84 -2.44 -4.91
C ASN A 126 -0.70 -2.27 -4.84
N LEU A 127 -1.26 -1.19 -5.41
CA LEU A 127 -2.71 -0.99 -5.47
C LEU A 127 -3.50 -2.16 -6.09
N PRO A 128 -3.03 -2.84 -7.16
CA PRO A 128 -3.75 -3.97 -7.74
C PRO A 128 -3.96 -5.12 -6.75
N GLY A 129 -2.94 -5.47 -5.96
CA GLY A 129 -3.03 -6.52 -4.95
C GLY A 129 -3.94 -6.13 -3.80
N LEU A 130 -3.91 -4.85 -3.38
CA LEU A 130 -4.81 -4.33 -2.35
C LEU A 130 -6.28 -4.41 -2.80
N ARG A 131 -6.58 -4.01 -4.05
CA ARG A 131 -7.93 -4.16 -4.64
C ARG A 131 -8.38 -5.62 -4.69
N THR A 132 -7.52 -6.53 -5.13
CA THR A 132 -7.85 -7.97 -5.17
C THR A 132 -8.28 -8.51 -3.81
N LEU A 133 -7.62 -8.09 -2.72
CA LEU A 133 -8.01 -8.52 -1.37
C LEU A 133 -9.36 -7.93 -0.95
N VAL A 134 -9.58 -6.63 -1.19
CA VAL A 134 -10.86 -5.97 -0.87
C VAL A 134 -12.02 -6.62 -1.64
N GLU A 135 -11.86 -6.82 -2.95
CA GLU A 135 -12.86 -7.45 -3.82
C GLU A 135 -13.20 -8.87 -3.36
N ALA A 136 -12.19 -9.66 -2.96
CA ALA A 136 -12.41 -11.01 -2.44
C ALA A 136 -13.19 -11.01 -1.13
N ALA A 137 -12.88 -10.10 -0.19
CA ALA A 137 -13.60 -9.99 1.08
C ALA A 137 -15.06 -9.54 0.90
N VAL A 138 -15.34 -8.70 -0.11
CA VAL A 138 -16.71 -8.32 -0.46
C VAL A 138 -17.47 -9.48 -1.10
N GLY A 139 -16.80 -10.25 -1.97
CA GLY A 139 -17.38 -11.45 -2.60
C GLY A 139 -17.78 -12.53 -1.58
N GLU A 140 -16.93 -12.80 -0.60
CA GLU A 140 -17.18 -13.77 0.49
C GLU A 140 -18.39 -13.40 1.38
N ASN A 141 -18.79 -12.11 1.41
CA ASN A 141 -19.90 -11.64 2.22
C ASN A 141 -21.25 -11.61 1.47
N LEU A 142 -21.24 -11.98 0.18
CA LEU A 142 -22.42 -12.06 -0.69
C LEU A 142 -22.91 -13.51 -0.94
N ASP A 143 -22.13 -14.50 -0.53
CA ASP A 143 -22.45 -15.95 -0.55
C ASP A 143 -22.97 -16.42 0.82
#